data_AF-A0A3N5JZS7-F1
#
_entry.id   AF-A0A3N5JZS7-F1
#
_cell.length_a   1.000
_cell.length_b   1.000
_cell.length_c   1.000
_cell.angle_alpha   90.00
_cell.angle_beta   90.00
_cell.angle_gamma   90.00
#
_symmetry.space_group_name_H-M   'P 1'
#
loop_
_entity.id
_entity.type
_entity.pdbx_description
1 polymer ?
#
loop_
_entity_poly.entity_id
_entity_poly.type
_entity_poly.pdbx_seq_one_letter_code
_entity_poly.pdbx_strand_id
1 'polypeptide(L)' 'MTAGVSRGHPLFRLLAELTQRNFAVNLGWSDPEVIAYLTDVLVDFVHVDRLFSIRDACGRRIQAVRRPG' A
#
# COMPACT_ATOMS: atom_id res chain seq x y z
N MET A 1 -2.51 6.55 -15.09
CA MET A 1 -3.08 6.96 -13.80
C MET A 1 -3.79 5.75 -13.23
N THR A 2 -3.05 4.86 -12.55
CA THR A 2 -3.65 3.75 -11.80
C THR A 2 -4.54 4.37 -10.73
N ALA A 3 -5.80 3.95 -10.64
CA ALA A 3 -6.77 4.52 -9.71
C ALA A 3 -6.23 4.35 -8.28
N GLY A 4 -5.65 5.42 -7.74
CA GLY A 4 -5.07 5.45 -6.41
C GLY A 4 -6.12 5.11 -5.35
N VAL A 5 -5.69 4.45 -4.30
CA VAL A 5 -6.52 4.18 -3.13
C VAL A 5 -6.96 5.52 -2.53
N SER A 6 -8.28 5.74 -2.44
CA SER A 6 -8.84 6.96 -1.83
C SER A 6 -8.37 7.16 -0.40
N ARG A 7 -8.21 8.41 0.04
CA ARG A 7 -7.89 8.75 1.45
C ARG A 7 -8.90 8.21 2.47
N GLY A 8 -10.15 8.00 2.05
CA GLY A 8 -11.18 7.37 2.89
C GLY A 8 -11.02 5.85 3.03
N HIS A 9 -10.12 5.23 2.26
CA HIS A 9 -9.97 3.79 2.23
C HIS A 9 -9.31 3.26 3.52
N PRO A 10 -9.77 2.12 4.08
CA PRO A 10 -9.25 1.58 5.33
C PRO A 10 -7.74 1.34 5.36
N LEU A 11 -7.13 0.89 4.25
CA LEU A 11 -5.67 0.74 4.15
C LEU A 11 -4.92 2.06 4.31
N PHE A 12 -5.41 3.13 3.67
CA PHE A 12 -4.79 4.45 3.79
C PHE A 12 -4.83 4.92 5.25
N ARG A 13 -6.00 4.80 5.90
CA ARG A 13 -6.17 5.19 7.30
C ARG A 13 -5.27 4.38 8.25
N LEU A 14 -5.17 3.07 8.04
CA LEU A 14 -4.31 2.21 8.85
C LEU A 14 -2.83 2.62 8.73
N LEU A 15 -2.34 2.80 7.50
CA LEU A 15 -0.95 3.17 7.25
C LEU A 15 -0.64 4.58 7.78
N ALA A 16 -1.59 5.51 7.69
CA ALA A 16 -1.46 6.84 8.28
C ALA A 16 -1.31 6.76 9.81
N GLU A 17 -2.17 5.99 10.49
CA GLU A 17 -2.10 5.87 11.96
C GLU A 17 -0.80 5.20 12.43
N LEU A 18 -0.33 4.18 11.73
CA LEU A 18 0.92 3.50 12.07
C LEU A 18 2.13 4.44 11.87
N THR A 19 2.15 5.18 10.76
CA THR A 19 3.20 6.17 10.46
C THR A 19 3.22 7.27 11.52
N GLN A 20 2.06 7.85 11.83
CA GLN A 20 1.94 8.89 12.85
C GLN A 20 2.41 8.42 14.23
N ARG A 21 1.99 7.23 14.68
CA ARG A 21 2.42 6.67 15.96
C ARG A 21 3.94 6.45 16.01
N ASN A 22 4.51 5.92 14.93
CA ASN A 22 5.95 5.66 14.87
C ASN A 22 6.76 6.97 14.94
N PHE A 23 6.33 7.98 14.19
CA PHE A 23 6.99 9.30 14.14
C PHE A 23 6.89 10.04 15.48
N ALA A 24 5.71 10.06 16.09
CA ALA A 24 5.50 10.66 17.40
C ALA A 24 6.37 10.01 18.49
N VAL A 25 6.42 8.67 18.53
CA VAL A 25 7.10 7.92 19.60
C VAL A 25 8.62 7.87 19.41
N ASN A 26 9.10 7.67 18.18
CA ASN A 26 10.52 7.40 17.94
C ASN A 26 11.32 8.62 17.50
N LEU A 27 10.66 9.63 16.90
CA LEU A 27 11.34 10.82 16.37
C LEU A 27 11.01 12.09 17.15
N GLY A 28 10.00 12.06 18.02
CA GLY A 28 9.51 13.27 18.72
C GLY A 28 9.00 14.34 17.75
N TRP A 29 8.75 13.97 16.49
CA TRP A 29 8.42 14.86 15.39
C TRP A 29 7.26 14.26 14.60
N SER A 30 6.20 15.03 14.38
CA SER A 30 4.98 14.59 13.71
C SER A 30 4.46 15.68 12.80
N ASP A 31 5.15 15.86 11.67
CA ASP A 31 4.70 16.73 10.61
C ASP A 31 3.56 16.06 9.80
N PRO A 32 2.35 16.66 9.76
CA PRO A 32 1.21 16.09 9.06
C PRO A 32 1.43 15.88 7.55
N GLU A 33 2.21 16.76 6.90
CA GLU A 33 2.48 16.64 5.46
C GLU A 33 3.41 15.46 5.18
N VAL A 34 4.43 15.28 6.01
CA VAL A 34 5.36 14.14 5.89
C VAL A 34 4.63 12.81 6.12
N ILE A 35 3.75 12.76 7.13
CA ILE A 35 2.93 11.56 7.40
C ILE A 35 2.03 11.24 6.20
N ALA A 36 1.37 12.24 5.62
CA ALA A 36 0.51 12.03 4.46
C ALA A 36 1.30 11.52 3.25
N TYR A 37 2.45 12.15 2.95
CA TYR A 37 3.32 11.74 1.85
C TYR A 37 3.83 10.30 2.01
N LEU A 38 4.34 9.93 3.19
CA LEU A 38 4.82 8.58 3.44
C LEU A 38 3.69 7.55 3.38
N THR A 39 2.49 7.91 3.80
CA THR A 39 1.32 7.05 3.67
C THR A 39 0.99 6.78 2.21
N ASP A 40 1.01 7.82 1.35
CA ASP A 40 0.80 7.68 -0.09
C ASP A 40 1.84 6.71 -0.71
N VAL A 41 3.12 6.87 -0.37
CA VAL A 41 4.20 5.97 -0.82
C VAL A 41 3.95 4.52 -0.39
N LEU A 42 3.62 4.29 0.89
CA LEU A 42 3.37 2.94 1.41
C LEU A 42 2.14 2.28 0.76
N VAL A 43 1.10 3.06 0.51
CA VAL A 43 -0.12 2.61 -0.18
C VAL A 43 0.19 2.20 -1.61
N ASP A 44 1.00 3.00 -2.33
CA ASP A 44 1.43 2.68 -3.68
C ASP A 44 2.24 1.38 -3.73
N PHE A 45 3.16 1.15 -2.78
CA PHE A 45 3.91 -0.11 -2.67
C PHE A 45 2.99 -1.32 -2.47
N VAL A 46 2.03 -1.26 -1.54
CA VAL A 46 1.09 -2.36 -1.29
C VAL A 46 0.17 -2.61 -2.50
N HIS A 47 -0.22 -1.55 -3.22
CA HIS A 47 -1.02 -1.68 -4.44
C HIS A 47 -0.23 -2.33 -5.58
N VAL A 48 1.04 -1.94 -5.75
CA VAL A 48 1.97 -2.57 -6.69
C VAL A 48 2.10 -4.07 -6.36
N ASP A 49 2.34 -4.46 -5.12
CA ASP A 49 2.41 -5.89 -4.75
C ASP A 49 1.13 -6.68 -5.07
N ARG A 50 -0.06 -6.07 -4.93
CA ARG A 50 -1.33 -6.68 -5.35
C ARG A 50 -1.45 -6.83 -6.87
N LEU A 51 -0.91 -5.90 -7.66
CA LEU A 51 -0.84 -6.02 -9.12
C LEU A 51 0.19 -7.07 -9.58
N PHE A 52 1.19 -7.40 -8.74
CA PHE A 52 2.25 -8.36 -9.06
C PHE A 52 2.06 -9.76 -8.43
N SER A 53 0.97 -10.03 -7.69
CA SER A 53 0.78 -11.29 -6.93
C SER A 53 -0.48 -12.08 -7.28
N ILE A 54 -0.67 -12.45 -8.55
CA ILE A 54 -1.26 -13.77 -8.84
C ILE A 54 -0.09 -14.74 -8.96
N ARG A 55 0.09 -15.58 -7.95
CA ARG A 55 1.09 -16.66 -7.95
C ARG A 55 0.35 -18.00 -8.00
N ASP A 56 0.91 -18.96 -8.72
CA ASP A 56 0.42 -20.35 -8.70
C ASP A 56 0.68 -20.98 -7.32
N ALA A 57 0.14 -22.18 -7.10
CA ALA A 57 0.33 -22.94 -5.86
C ALA A 57 1.82 -23.27 -5.56
N CYS A 58 2.72 -23.03 -6.50
CA CYS A 58 4.17 -23.20 -6.37
C CYS A 58 4.90 -21.85 -6.21
N GLY A 59 4.19 -20.75 -6.02
CA GLY A 59 4.75 -19.42 -5.78
C GLY A 59 5.26 -18.70 -7.04
N ARG A 60 5.02 -19.22 -8.25
CA ARG A 60 5.47 -18.61 -9.52
C ARG A 60 4.43 -17.62 -10.02
N ARG A 61 4.90 -16.48 -10.55
CA ARG A 61 4.04 -15.40 -11.07
C ARG A 61 3.22 -15.89 -12.28
N ILE A 62 1.90 -15.80 -12.21
CA ILE A 62 1.00 -16.16 -13.30
C ILE A 62 0.99 -15.00 -14.32
N GLN A 63 1.60 -15.21 -15.49
CA GLN A 63 1.69 -14.19 -16.53
C GLN A 63 0.44 -14.07 -17.40
N ALA A 64 -0.47 -15.05 -17.39
CA ALA A 64 -1.78 -14.97 -18.03
C ALA A 64 -2.69 -16.12 -17.55
N VAL A 65 -3.94 -15.80 -17.16
CA VAL A 65 -5.02 -16.79 -17.15
C VAL A 65 -5.61 -16.82 -18.55
N ARG A 66 -5.29 -17.87 -19.32
CA ARG A 66 -6.08 -18.23 -20.51
C ARG A 66 -7.41 -18.81 -20.02
N ARG A 67 -8.53 -18.13 -20.29
CA ARG A 67 -9.87 -18.70 -20.06
C ARG A 67 -10.08 -19.92 -20.98
N PRO A 68 -10.62 -21.05 -20.50
CA PRO A 68 -11.20 -22.05 -21.38
C PRO A 68 -12.67 -21.68 -21.67
N GLY A 69 -13.08 -21.79 -22.93
CA GLY A 69 -14.43 -21.52 -23.42
C GLY A 69 -14.42 -20.58 -24.59
#